data_AF-A0A1B6MUK0-F1
#
_entry.id   AF-A0A1B6MUK0-F1
#
_cell.length_a   1.000
_cell.length_b   1.000
_cell.length_c   1.000
_cell.angle_alpha   90.00
_cell.angle_beta   90.00
_cell.angle_gamma   90.00
#
_symmetry.space_group_name_H-M   'P 1'
#
loop_
_entity.id
_entity.type
_entity.pdbx_description
1 polymer ?
#
loop_
_entity_poly.entity_id
_entity_poly.type
_entity_poly.pdbx_seq_one_letter_code
_entity_poly.pdbx_strand_id
1 'polypeptide(L)'
;MMFSYSLAVYLTRGPIWTRMVGSFETPCEQYWWTGLLHISNYVNPDATCVSHSWYLACDFQLNIIAPLFLILLQKRPKIGWILLGVCIAASVVGATVNAYLRELGSGFMLSEFTSSRNSDLSYPIDHKGIHYRISTFLMGIGLGYLVFTVKQNKANQNISKVLWQVGWVVSTSILAAVVAVTVVMVDPDHKFCPWLDPLFVGLSRPLFCISLSWVILACTLGYGGFLNQFLSWSGFRPLARLTYGVYLVHYLGFTKQLYGMQVPLTFSFIDYVYLLGGDLVVSFTIAAALYVTVETPCCRLATYFLKGKKKRDSIDETHQMSDFRTSTKGSEQQQNN
;
A
#
# COMPACT_ATOMS: atom_id res chain seq x y z
N MET A 1 -4.93 13.08 13.47
CA MET A 1 -5.70 14.33 13.25
C MET A 1 -5.62 15.23 14.45
N MET A 2 -6.22 14.91 15.61
CA MET A 2 -6.11 15.79 16.80
C MET A 2 -4.66 16.03 17.23
N PHE A 3 -3.83 14.98 17.29
CA PHE A 3 -2.40 15.12 17.56
C PHE A 3 -1.69 16.08 16.58
N SER A 4 -1.97 15.92 15.28
CA SER A 4 -1.37 16.73 14.21
C SER A 4 -1.77 18.20 14.31
N TYR A 5 -2.99 18.48 14.76
CA TYR A 5 -3.49 19.84 14.96
C TYR A 5 -2.94 20.48 16.24
N SER A 6 -2.96 19.77 17.38
CA SER A 6 -2.72 20.39 18.68
C SER A 6 -1.29 20.21 19.23
N LEU A 7 -0.68 19.04 19.01
CA LEU A 7 0.62 18.71 19.60
C LEU A 7 1.79 18.92 18.64
N ALA A 8 1.56 18.81 17.33
CA ALA A 8 2.64 18.87 16.34
C ALA A 8 3.46 20.16 16.45
N VAL A 9 2.83 21.32 16.64
CA VAL A 9 3.49 22.64 16.78
C VAL A 9 4.64 22.61 17.79
N TYR A 10 4.52 21.81 18.85
CA TYR A 10 5.49 21.75 19.95
C TYR A 10 6.59 20.69 19.78
N LEU A 11 6.56 19.87 18.73
CA LEU A 11 7.48 18.74 18.57
C LEU A 11 8.91 19.12 18.16
N THR A 12 9.09 20.26 17.49
CA THR A 12 10.42 20.72 17.07
C THR A 12 10.41 22.23 16.78
N ARG A 13 11.60 22.78 16.53
CA ARG A 13 11.80 24.15 16.06
C ARG A 13 12.77 24.13 14.89
N GLY A 14 12.38 24.74 13.78
CA GLY A 14 13.21 24.84 12.58
C GLY A 14 12.74 26.00 11.71
N PRO A 15 13.64 26.55 10.87
CA PRO A 15 13.31 27.67 9.97
C PRO A 15 12.17 27.32 9.00
N ILE A 16 12.04 26.05 8.63
CA ILE A 16 10.97 25.54 7.74
C ILE A 16 9.75 25.07 8.56
N TRP A 17 9.98 24.44 9.72
CA TRP A 17 8.93 23.87 10.58
C TRP A 17 7.78 24.83 10.88
N THR A 18 8.08 26.06 11.31
CA THR A 18 7.04 27.04 11.68
C THR A 18 6.13 27.38 10.51
N ARG A 19 6.67 27.46 9.28
CA ARG A 19 5.88 27.70 8.06
C ARG A 19 5.04 26.48 7.70
N MET A 20 5.64 25.28 7.75
CA MET A 20 4.94 24.05 7.38
C MET A 20 3.82 23.70 8.36
N VAL A 21 4.05 23.81 9.67
CA VAL A 21 2.98 23.53 10.65
C VAL A 21 1.81 24.50 10.51
N GLY A 22 2.09 25.81 10.34
CA GLY A 22 1.03 26.80 10.07
C GLY A 22 0.24 26.50 8.80
N SER A 23 0.86 25.86 7.79
CA SER A 23 0.17 25.44 6.57
C SER A 23 -0.81 24.27 6.77
N PHE A 24 -0.62 23.45 7.81
CA PHE A 24 -1.50 22.32 8.14
C PHE A 24 -2.61 22.68 9.14
N GLU A 25 -2.44 23.76 9.91
CA GLU A 25 -3.38 24.17 10.96
C GLU A 25 -4.77 24.48 10.40
N THR A 26 -4.86 25.38 9.40
CA THR A 26 -6.15 25.76 8.78
C THR A 26 -6.85 24.59 8.09
N PRO A 27 -6.17 23.75 7.27
CA PRO A 27 -6.77 22.54 6.73
C PRO A 27 -7.26 21.56 7.81
N CYS A 28 -6.54 21.43 8.92
CA CYS A 28 -6.97 20.59 10.04
C CYS A 28 -8.22 21.11 10.73
N GLU A 29 -8.32 22.41 10.98
CA GLU A 29 -9.50 23.00 11.61
C GLU A 29 -10.76 22.87 10.73
N GLN A 30 -10.61 23.09 9.42
CA GLN A 30 -11.73 23.11 8.48
C GLN A 30 -12.15 21.72 7.97
N TYR A 31 -11.19 20.81 7.76
CA TYR A 31 -11.40 19.57 7.02
C TYR A 31 -11.07 18.28 7.81
N TRP A 32 -10.87 18.33 9.12
CA TRP A 32 -10.65 17.11 9.94
C TRP A 32 -11.74 16.05 9.74
N TRP A 33 -12.99 16.48 9.59
CA TRP A 33 -14.14 15.59 9.41
C TRP A 33 -14.06 14.75 8.13
N THR A 34 -13.41 15.27 7.08
CA THR A 34 -13.24 14.55 5.80
C THR A 34 -12.36 13.31 5.97
N GLY A 35 -11.42 13.34 6.90
CA GLY A 35 -10.58 12.19 7.25
C GLY A 35 -11.33 11.13 8.01
N LEU A 36 -12.20 11.52 8.95
CA LEU A 36 -13.04 10.57 9.69
C LEU A 36 -14.05 9.85 8.80
N LEU A 37 -14.61 10.57 7.82
CA LEU A 37 -15.51 9.99 6.82
C LEU A 37 -14.75 9.25 5.70
N HIS A 38 -13.41 9.23 5.73
CA HIS A 38 -12.58 8.60 4.70
C HIS A 38 -12.88 9.13 3.27
N ILE A 39 -13.10 10.45 3.12
CA ILE A 39 -13.37 11.12 1.83
C ILE A 39 -12.38 12.25 1.51
N SER A 40 -11.32 12.38 2.30
CA SER A 40 -10.28 13.42 2.15
C SER A 40 -9.49 13.34 0.83
N ASN A 41 -9.62 12.24 0.09
CA ASN A 41 -9.04 12.07 -1.24
C ASN A 41 -9.85 12.74 -2.37
N TYR A 42 -11.10 13.13 -2.10
CA TYR A 42 -11.97 13.85 -3.05
C TYR A 42 -12.37 15.23 -2.56
N VAL A 43 -12.62 15.39 -1.26
CA VAL A 43 -12.99 16.68 -0.68
C VAL A 43 -11.71 17.45 -0.36
N ASN A 44 -11.45 18.51 -1.12
CA ASN A 44 -10.29 19.41 -0.97
C ASN A 44 -8.98 18.65 -0.75
N PRO A 45 -8.55 17.86 -1.73
CA PRO A 45 -7.41 16.96 -1.61
C PRO A 45 -6.06 17.71 -1.48
N ASP A 46 -6.04 19.02 -1.81
CA ASP A 46 -4.95 19.97 -1.55
C ASP A 46 -4.87 20.45 -0.11
N ALA A 47 -5.99 20.42 0.61
CA ALA A 47 -6.12 20.92 1.99
C ALA A 47 -6.47 19.78 2.95
N THR A 48 -5.68 18.70 2.90
CA THR A 48 -5.84 17.56 3.83
C THR A 48 -5.04 17.79 5.10
N CYS A 49 -5.68 17.67 6.27
CA CYS A 49 -5.04 17.78 7.58
C CYS A 49 -3.84 16.85 7.78
N VAL A 50 -3.98 15.60 7.34
CA VAL A 50 -2.94 14.57 7.43
C VAL A 50 -2.67 14.12 6.01
N SER A 51 -1.60 14.60 5.40
CA SER A 51 -1.37 14.43 3.96
C SER A 51 -1.36 12.96 3.56
N HIS A 52 -0.68 12.07 4.30
CA HIS A 52 -0.65 10.63 4.00
C HIS A 52 -1.97 9.89 4.24
N SER A 53 -2.98 10.51 4.89
CA SER A 53 -4.24 9.81 5.17
C SER A 53 -5.09 9.53 3.93
N TRP A 54 -4.73 10.11 2.78
CA TRP A 54 -5.41 9.84 1.51
C TRP A 54 -5.43 8.35 1.16
N TYR A 55 -4.37 7.60 1.53
CA TYR A 55 -4.31 6.17 1.27
C TYR A 55 -5.35 5.39 2.09
N LEU A 56 -5.55 5.76 3.36
CA LEU A 56 -6.59 5.13 4.19
C LEU A 56 -7.99 5.42 3.63
N ALA A 57 -8.22 6.64 3.14
CA ALA A 57 -9.48 6.99 2.50
C ALA A 57 -9.73 6.12 1.25
N CYS A 58 -8.71 5.96 0.40
CA CYS A 58 -8.78 5.08 -0.76
C CYS A 58 -9.04 3.61 -0.38
N ASP A 59 -8.30 3.08 0.59
CA ASP A 59 -8.42 1.69 1.01
C ASP A 59 -9.82 1.40 1.57
N PHE A 60 -10.35 2.28 2.43
CA PHE A 60 -11.71 2.15 2.95
C PHE A 60 -12.76 2.13 1.82
N GLN A 61 -12.68 3.09 0.89
CA GLN A 61 -13.60 3.18 -0.25
C GLN A 61 -13.53 1.94 -1.16
N LEU A 62 -12.32 1.44 -1.44
CA LEU A 62 -12.13 0.25 -2.27
C LEU A 62 -12.63 -1.02 -1.57
N ASN A 63 -12.44 -1.14 -0.26
CA ASN A 63 -12.99 -2.24 0.54
C ASN A 63 -14.53 -2.25 0.58
N ILE A 64 -15.19 -1.08 0.57
CA ILE A 64 -16.64 -0.99 0.44
C ILE A 64 -17.11 -1.56 -0.90
N ILE A 65 -16.37 -1.33 -1.98
CA ILE A 65 -16.73 -1.78 -3.33
C ILE A 65 -16.33 -3.26 -3.56
N ALA A 66 -15.34 -3.79 -2.84
CA ALA A 66 -14.81 -5.14 -3.02
C ALA A 66 -15.87 -6.27 -3.08
N PRO A 67 -16.93 -6.29 -2.24
CA PRO A 67 -17.97 -7.32 -2.32
C PRO A 67 -18.65 -7.42 -3.69
N LEU A 68 -18.79 -6.30 -4.42
CA LEU A 68 -19.38 -6.30 -5.76
C LEU A 68 -18.60 -7.22 -6.71
N PHE A 69 -17.26 -7.12 -6.69
CA PHE A 69 -16.37 -7.92 -7.52
C PHE A 69 -16.30 -9.37 -7.02
N LEU A 70 -16.15 -9.56 -5.72
CA LEU A 70 -16.03 -10.90 -5.11
C LEU A 70 -17.29 -11.76 -5.30
N ILE A 71 -18.47 -11.19 -5.07
CA ILE A 71 -19.75 -11.90 -5.27
C ILE A 71 -19.92 -12.30 -6.73
N LEU A 72 -19.55 -11.42 -7.66
CA LEU A 72 -19.66 -11.70 -9.09
C LEU A 72 -18.66 -12.77 -9.54
N LEU A 73 -17.41 -12.73 -9.07
CA LEU A 73 -16.41 -13.77 -9.31
C LEU A 73 -16.89 -15.13 -8.79
N GLN A 74 -17.49 -15.16 -7.60
CA GLN A 74 -17.98 -16.40 -7.01
C GLN A 74 -19.20 -16.97 -7.76
N LYS A 75 -20.18 -16.13 -8.13
CA LYS A 75 -21.43 -16.57 -8.77
C LYS A 75 -21.29 -16.81 -10.27
N ARG A 76 -20.51 -15.96 -10.96
CA ARG A 76 -20.37 -15.94 -12.43
C ARG A 76 -18.92 -15.60 -12.79
N PRO A 77 -17.96 -16.52 -12.63
CA PRO A 77 -16.53 -16.24 -12.74
C PRO A 77 -16.13 -15.61 -14.08
N LYS A 78 -16.71 -16.06 -15.20
CA LYS A 78 -16.44 -15.48 -16.53
C LYS A 78 -16.79 -13.98 -16.59
N ILE A 79 -17.95 -13.60 -16.07
CA ILE A 79 -18.39 -12.19 -16.04
C ILE A 79 -17.54 -11.40 -15.04
N GLY A 80 -17.21 -11.99 -13.89
CA GLY A 80 -16.32 -11.39 -12.89
C GLY A 80 -14.95 -11.05 -13.46
N TRP A 81 -14.32 -11.97 -14.19
CA TRP A 81 -13.02 -11.73 -14.84
C TRP A 81 -13.09 -10.68 -15.94
N ILE A 82 -14.16 -10.67 -16.75
CA ILE A 82 -14.38 -9.62 -17.76
C ILE A 82 -14.53 -8.26 -17.07
N LEU A 83 -15.33 -8.16 -16.02
CA LEU A 83 -15.53 -6.91 -15.29
C LEU A 83 -14.21 -6.41 -14.67
N LEU A 84 -13.43 -7.30 -14.03
CA LEU A 84 -12.10 -6.94 -13.52
C LEU A 84 -11.21 -6.39 -14.64
N GLY A 85 -11.12 -7.11 -15.77
CA GLY A 85 -10.29 -6.71 -16.91
C GLY A 85 -10.68 -5.34 -17.47
N VAL A 86 -11.99 -5.11 -17.64
CA VAL A 86 -12.52 -3.82 -18.13
C VAL A 86 -12.22 -2.69 -17.13
N CYS A 87 -12.45 -2.88 -15.83
CA CYS A 87 -12.18 -1.85 -14.83
C CYS A 87 -10.67 -1.56 -14.69
N ILE A 88 -9.82 -2.59 -14.75
CA ILE A 88 -8.35 -2.42 -14.76
C ILE A 88 -7.93 -1.63 -16.00
N ALA A 89 -8.39 -2.03 -17.18
CA ALA A 89 -8.07 -1.34 -18.43
C ALA A 89 -8.55 0.12 -18.42
N ALA A 90 -9.78 0.37 -17.97
CA ALA A 90 -10.33 1.72 -17.87
C ALA A 90 -9.52 2.60 -16.90
N SER A 91 -9.08 2.04 -15.76
CA SER A 91 -8.25 2.75 -14.78
C SER A 91 -6.87 3.08 -15.34
N VAL A 92 -6.22 2.13 -16.03
CA VAL A 92 -4.89 2.33 -16.65
C VAL A 92 -4.97 3.34 -17.79
N VAL A 93 -5.91 3.16 -18.72
CA VAL A 93 -6.11 4.09 -19.85
C VAL A 93 -6.49 5.46 -19.34
N GLY A 94 -7.37 5.55 -18.34
CA GLY A 94 -7.74 6.82 -17.72
C GLY A 94 -6.53 7.54 -17.11
N ALA A 95 -5.66 6.82 -16.38
CA ALA A 95 -4.45 7.40 -15.81
C ALA A 95 -3.47 7.87 -16.89
N THR A 96 -3.23 7.05 -17.92
CA THR A 96 -2.36 7.40 -19.05
C THR A 96 -2.89 8.61 -19.81
N VAL A 97 -4.18 8.62 -20.17
CA VAL A 97 -4.78 9.74 -20.91
C VAL A 97 -4.77 11.02 -20.08
N ASN A 98 -5.08 10.95 -18.79
CA ASN A 98 -5.02 12.11 -17.91
C ASN A 98 -3.59 12.66 -17.80
N ALA A 99 -2.60 11.78 -17.66
CA ALA A 99 -1.19 12.17 -17.64
C ALA A 99 -0.72 12.82 -18.94
N TYR A 100 -1.22 12.34 -20.09
CA TYR A 100 -0.94 12.94 -21.39
C TYR A 100 -1.57 14.33 -21.53
N LEU A 101 -2.85 14.47 -21.20
CA LEU A 101 -3.60 15.72 -21.38
C LEU A 101 -3.15 16.85 -20.44
N ARG A 102 -2.65 16.49 -19.25
CA ARG A 102 -2.20 17.45 -18.23
C ARG A 102 -0.68 17.59 -18.17
N GLU A 103 0.04 16.92 -19.05
CA GLU A 103 1.51 16.90 -19.09
C GLU A 103 2.13 16.51 -17.72
N LEU A 104 1.51 15.54 -17.02
CA LEU A 104 1.91 15.17 -15.66
C LEU A 104 3.30 14.56 -15.64
N GLY A 105 4.26 15.29 -15.07
CA GLY A 105 5.58 14.76 -14.74
C GLY A 105 5.50 13.58 -13.78
N SER A 106 6.29 12.53 -14.03
CA SER A 106 6.28 11.28 -13.27
C SER A 106 6.99 11.34 -11.90
N GLY A 107 7.68 12.44 -11.58
CA GLY A 107 8.36 12.69 -10.31
C GLY A 107 7.41 13.12 -9.17
N PHE A 108 7.58 12.54 -7.98
CA PHE A 108 6.68 12.78 -6.82
C PHE A 108 7.24 13.74 -5.76
N MET A 109 8.52 14.15 -5.81
CA MET A 109 9.18 14.73 -4.62
C MET A 109 9.81 16.12 -4.78
N LEU A 110 10.04 16.63 -6.00
CA LEU A 110 10.71 17.93 -6.17
C LEU A 110 9.77 19.08 -6.61
N SER A 111 8.53 18.76 -6.92
CA SER A 111 7.51 19.70 -7.38
C SER A 111 7.00 20.63 -6.26
N GLU A 112 7.08 20.21 -5.00
CA GLU A 112 6.63 21.04 -3.86
C GLU A 112 7.41 22.37 -3.73
N PHE A 113 8.60 22.46 -4.34
CA PHE A 113 9.48 23.64 -4.30
C PHE A 113 9.55 24.41 -5.63
N THR A 114 8.95 23.93 -6.71
CA THR A 114 8.92 24.61 -8.02
C THR A 114 7.53 25.17 -8.33
N SER A 115 7.46 26.42 -8.78
CA SER A 115 6.22 27.20 -8.95
C SER A 115 5.21 26.66 -9.98
N SER A 116 5.42 25.50 -10.62
CA SER A 116 4.55 24.92 -11.65
C SER A 116 3.51 23.95 -11.07
N ARG A 117 2.71 24.43 -10.11
CA ARG A 117 1.67 23.66 -9.41
C ARG A 117 0.55 23.08 -10.32
N ASN A 118 0.54 23.43 -11.61
CA ASN A 118 -0.52 23.08 -12.57
C ASN A 118 -0.17 21.90 -13.50
N SER A 119 1.08 21.41 -13.51
CA SER A 119 1.57 20.42 -14.50
C SER A 119 2.10 19.13 -13.90
N ASP A 120 1.99 18.92 -12.59
CA ASP A 120 2.70 17.82 -11.91
C ASP A 120 1.73 16.80 -11.31
N LEU A 121 2.15 15.54 -11.24
CA LEU A 121 1.45 14.45 -10.54
C LEU A 121 1.25 14.74 -9.03
N SER A 122 1.74 15.88 -8.55
CA SER A 122 1.41 16.49 -7.27
C SER A 122 -0.05 16.94 -7.16
N TYR A 123 -0.79 17.05 -8.29
CA TYR A 123 -2.21 17.41 -8.23
C TYR A 123 -2.99 16.35 -7.44
N PRO A 124 -3.58 16.70 -6.30
CA PRO A 124 -3.98 15.69 -5.33
C PRO A 124 -5.12 14.78 -5.80
N ILE A 125 -6.02 15.21 -6.69
CA ILE A 125 -7.01 14.29 -7.29
C ILE A 125 -6.35 13.29 -8.25
N ASP A 126 -5.40 13.74 -9.07
CA ASP A 126 -4.76 12.92 -10.10
C ASP A 126 -3.88 11.81 -9.48
N HIS A 127 -3.31 12.09 -8.30
CA HIS A 127 -2.57 11.09 -7.54
C HIS A 127 -3.42 10.32 -6.53
N LYS A 128 -4.36 10.97 -5.82
CA LYS A 128 -5.05 10.39 -4.66
C LYS A 128 -6.43 9.82 -5.01
N GLY A 129 -6.97 10.07 -6.21
CA GLY A 129 -8.27 9.54 -6.64
C GLY A 129 -8.30 8.02 -6.78
N ILE A 130 -9.39 7.38 -6.36
CA ILE A 130 -9.51 5.91 -6.41
C ILE A 130 -9.54 5.37 -7.85
N HIS A 131 -10.05 6.15 -8.80
CA HIS A 131 -10.26 5.74 -10.19
C HIS A 131 -8.95 5.49 -10.94
N TYR A 132 -7.85 6.14 -10.55
CA TYR A 132 -6.51 5.88 -11.08
C TYR A 132 -5.74 4.79 -10.30
N ARG A 133 -6.32 4.26 -9.21
CA ARG A 133 -5.66 3.28 -8.32
C ARG A 133 -6.37 1.93 -8.24
N ILE A 134 -7.64 1.90 -8.60
CA ILE A 134 -8.49 0.71 -8.54
C ILE A 134 -7.89 -0.47 -9.31
N SER A 135 -7.10 -0.22 -10.37
CA SER A 135 -6.38 -1.26 -11.12
C SER A 135 -5.59 -2.22 -10.21
N THR A 136 -4.70 -1.68 -9.38
CA THR A 136 -3.84 -2.48 -8.48
C THR A 136 -4.64 -3.23 -7.41
N PHE A 137 -5.73 -2.63 -6.91
CA PHE A 137 -6.62 -3.27 -5.95
C PHE A 137 -7.36 -4.47 -6.57
N LEU A 138 -7.89 -4.28 -7.78
CA LEU A 138 -8.59 -5.33 -8.54
C LEU A 138 -7.67 -6.48 -8.95
N MET A 139 -6.39 -6.19 -9.26
CA MET A 139 -5.38 -7.23 -9.49
C MET A 139 -5.17 -8.08 -8.23
N GLY A 140 -5.15 -7.46 -7.04
CA GLY A 140 -5.13 -8.16 -5.76
C GLY A 140 -6.37 -9.05 -5.53
N ILE A 141 -7.57 -8.54 -5.82
CA ILE A 141 -8.81 -9.35 -5.77
C ILE A 141 -8.72 -10.56 -6.72
N GLY A 142 -8.27 -10.33 -7.96
CA GLY A 142 -8.10 -11.39 -8.96
C GLY A 142 -7.12 -12.47 -8.48
N LEU A 143 -5.96 -12.06 -7.96
CA LEU A 143 -4.98 -12.96 -7.37
C LEU A 143 -5.56 -13.77 -6.20
N GLY A 144 -6.25 -13.09 -5.27
CA GLY A 144 -6.87 -13.74 -4.11
C GLY A 144 -7.88 -14.82 -4.52
N TYR A 145 -8.72 -14.51 -5.51
CA TYR A 145 -9.67 -15.48 -6.08
C TYR A 145 -8.97 -16.65 -6.79
N LEU A 146 -7.87 -16.38 -7.51
CA LEU A 146 -7.06 -17.41 -8.15
C LEU A 146 -6.47 -18.38 -7.11
N VAL A 147 -5.84 -17.85 -6.07
CA VAL A 147 -5.26 -18.64 -4.97
C VAL A 147 -6.34 -19.45 -4.26
N PHE A 148 -7.50 -18.85 -3.99
CA PHE A 148 -8.65 -19.54 -3.39
C PHE A 148 -9.12 -20.73 -4.24
N THR A 149 -9.32 -20.49 -5.54
CA THR A 149 -9.80 -21.52 -6.48
C THR A 149 -8.80 -22.67 -6.60
N VAL A 150 -7.51 -22.35 -6.69
CA VAL A 150 -6.45 -23.36 -6.80
C VAL A 150 -6.37 -24.21 -5.53
N LYS A 151 -6.48 -23.59 -4.34
CA LYS A 151 -6.45 -24.32 -3.06
C LYS A 151 -7.69 -25.17 -2.85
N GLN A 152 -8.89 -24.69 -3.21
CA GLN A 152 -10.12 -25.45 -3.04
C GLN A 152 -10.25 -26.63 -3.99
N ASN A 153 -9.92 -26.44 -5.28
CA ASN A 153 -10.23 -27.45 -6.28
C ASN A 153 -9.20 -28.58 -6.39
N LYS A 154 -8.09 -28.56 -5.60
CA LYS A 154 -6.93 -29.46 -5.77
C LYS A 154 -6.65 -29.76 -7.25
N ALA A 155 -6.84 -28.76 -8.12
CA ALA A 155 -6.83 -28.98 -9.56
C ALA A 155 -5.43 -29.48 -9.90
N ASN A 156 -5.35 -30.63 -10.56
CA ASN A 156 -4.12 -31.35 -10.81
C ASN A 156 -3.10 -30.38 -11.43
N GLN A 157 -2.09 -29.98 -10.65
CA GLN A 157 -1.10 -28.95 -11.01
C GLN A 157 -0.07 -29.54 -11.97
N ASN A 158 -0.52 -30.11 -13.09
CA ASN A 158 0.34 -30.50 -14.20
C ASN A 158 0.75 -29.25 -15.01
N ILE A 159 1.13 -28.18 -14.31
CA ILE A 159 1.71 -26.99 -14.90
C ILE A 159 3.19 -27.30 -15.17
N SER A 160 3.63 -27.03 -16.40
CA SER A 160 5.02 -27.22 -16.79
C SER A 160 5.97 -26.43 -15.87
N LYS A 161 7.07 -27.06 -15.44
CA LYS A 161 8.17 -26.40 -14.72
C LYS A 161 8.72 -25.19 -15.49
N VAL A 162 8.65 -25.23 -16.81
CA VAL A 162 9.06 -24.13 -17.69
C VAL A 162 8.24 -22.87 -17.45
N LEU A 163 6.92 -22.98 -17.24
CA LEU A 163 6.06 -21.82 -16.98
C LEU A 163 6.49 -21.10 -15.69
N TRP A 164 6.83 -21.87 -14.66
CA TRP A 164 7.30 -21.32 -13.39
C TRP A 164 8.63 -20.57 -13.54
N GLN A 165 9.59 -21.15 -14.26
CA GLN A 165 10.88 -20.52 -14.53
C GLN A 165 10.73 -19.24 -15.38
N VAL A 166 9.95 -19.31 -16.46
CA VAL A 166 9.68 -18.14 -17.31
C VAL A 166 9.01 -17.04 -16.51
N GLY A 167 7.99 -17.36 -15.71
CA GLY A 167 7.31 -16.36 -14.90
C GLY A 167 8.21 -15.72 -13.84
N TRP A 168 9.16 -16.47 -13.24
CA TRP A 168 10.17 -15.88 -12.37
C TRP A 168 11.02 -14.85 -13.10
N VAL A 169 11.60 -15.21 -14.26
CA VAL A 169 12.44 -14.32 -15.08
C VAL A 169 11.66 -13.09 -15.52
N VAL A 170 10.42 -13.25 -15.98
CA VAL A 170 9.56 -12.15 -16.42
C VAL A 170 9.22 -11.24 -15.25
N SER A 171 8.78 -11.80 -14.12
CA SER A 171 8.40 -11.03 -12.94
C SER A 171 9.57 -10.21 -12.39
N THR A 172 10.75 -10.82 -12.26
CA THR A 172 11.95 -10.11 -11.76
C THR A 172 12.43 -9.07 -12.75
N SER A 173 12.37 -9.35 -14.06
CA SER A 173 12.76 -8.38 -15.10
C SER A 173 11.84 -7.16 -15.10
N ILE A 174 10.52 -7.37 -15.00
CA ILE A 174 9.56 -6.26 -14.91
C ILE A 174 9.80 -5.44 -13.64
N LEU A 175 10.03 -6.10 -12.49
CA LEU A 175 10.29 -5.40 -11.23
C LEU A 175 11.55 -4.54 -11.31
N ALA A 176 12.64 -5.11 -11.83
CA ALA A 176 13.90 -4.39 -12.03
C ALA A 176 13.75 -3.23 -13.03
N ALA A 177 13.02 -3.43 -14.13
CA ALA A 177 12.76 -2.40 -15.12
C ALA A 177 11.95 -1.24 -14.54
N VAL A 178 10.89 -1.53 -13.77
CA VAL A 178 10.09 -0.49 -13.10
C VAL A 178 10.95 0.34 -12.16
N VAL A 179 11.81 -0.29 -11.34
CA VAL A 179 12.73 0.42 -10.43
C VAL A 179 13.74 1.26 -11.20
N ALA A 180 14.39 0.68 -12.21
CA ALA A 180 15.41 1.39 -13.01
C ALA A 180 14.81 2.60 -13.74
N VAL A 181 13.64 2.45 -14.36
CA VAL A 181 12.94 3.56 -15.02
C VAL A 181 12.51 4.61 -13.99
N THR A 182 12.05 4.21 -12.80
CA THR A 182 11.70 5.18 -11.74
C THR A 182 12.86 6.11 -11.40
N VAL A 183 14.10 5.61 -11.37
CA VAL A 183 15.29 6.45 -11.09
C VAL A 183 15.44 7.57 -12.13
N VAL A 184 15.25 7.25 -13.41
CA VAL A 184 15.33 8.24 -14.50
C VAL A 184 14.14 9.20 -14.46
N MET A 185 12.95 8.69 -14.22
CA MET A 185 11.70 9.46 -14.25
C MET A 185 11.55 10.43 -13.06
N VAL A 186 12.22 10.16 -11.94
CA VAL A 186 12.22 11.01 -10.74
C VAL A 186 13.41 11.97 -10.70
N ASP A 187 14.33 11.88 -11.66
CA ASP A 187 15.47 12.78 -11.76
C ASP A 187 15.01 14.25 -11.89
N PRO A 188 15.52 15.19 -11.06
CA PRO A 188 15.23 16.62 -11.18
C PRO A 188 15.45 17.21 -12.57
N ASP A 189 16.40 16.66 -13.34
CA ASP A 189 16.75 17.14 -14.68
C ASP A 189 15.92 16.48 -15.79
N HIS A 190 15.07 15.49 -15.45
CA HIS A 190 14.17 14.85 -16.41
C HIS A 190 13.12 15.82 -16.92
N LYS A 191 12.97 15.88 -18.25
CA LYS A 191 11.96 16.70 -18.91
C LYS A 191 10.81 15.82 -19.37
N PHE A 192 9.58 16.33 -19.21
CA PHE A 192 8.38 15.63 -19.62
C PHE A 192 8.48 15.15 -21.07
N CYS A 193 8.23 13.85 -21.26
CA CYS A 193 8.24 13.19 -22.54
C CYS A 193 6.83 12.68 -22.88
N PRO A 194 6.16 13.21 -23.93
CA PRO A 194 4.73 12.95 -24.18
C PRO A 194 4.34 11.48 -24.38
N TRP A 195 5.28 10.61 -24.75
CA TRP A 195 5.00 9.18 -24.91
C TRP A 195 5.46 8.35 -23.70
N LEU A 196 6.51 8.75 -22.98
CA LEU A 196 7.10 7.97 -21.90
C LEU A 196 6.43 8.25 -20.55
N ASP A 197 6.28 9.52 -20.16
CA ASP A 197 5.71 9.91 -18.87
C ASP A 197 4.28 9.40 -18.68
N PRO A 198 3.36 9.59 -19.64
CA PRO A 198 1.99 9.11 -19.47
C PRO A 198 1.89 7.58 -19.38
N LEU A 199 2.68 6.86 -20.20
CA LEU A 199 2.73 5.41 -20.16
C LEU A 199 3.28 4.93 -18.81
N PHE A 200 4.33 5.59 -18.30
CA PHE A 200 4.91 5.24 -17.02
C PHE A 200 3.93 5.51 -15.86
N VAL A 201 3.22 6.65 -15.87
CA VAL A 201 2.19 6.97 -14.85
C VAL A 201 1.08 5.92 -14.84
N GLY A 202 0.60 5.48 -16.01
CA GLY A 202 -0.47 4.49 -16.10
C GLY A 202 -0.04 3.05 -15.80
N LEU A 203 1.17 2.64 -16.23
CA LEU A 203 1.58 1.23 -16.22
C LEU A 203 2.52 0.84 -15.07
N SER A 204 3.28 1.76 -14.49
CA SER A 204 4.29 1.44 -13.45
C SER A 204 3.68 0.66 -12.27
N ARG A 205 2.53 1.12 -11.75
CA ARG A 205 1.85 0.49 -10.60
C ARG A 205 1.22 -0.87 -10.95
N PRO A 206 0.45 -1.02 -12.04
CA PRO A 206 -0.01 -2.35 -12.48
C PRO A 206 1.12 -3.33 -12.75
N LEU A 207 2.21 -2.90 -13.40
CA LEU A 207 3.36 -3.75 -13.70
C LEU A 207 4.07 -4.20 -12.42
N PHE A 208 4.26 -3.30 -11.46
CA PHE A 208 4.77 -3.66 -10.14
C PHE A 208 3.84 -4.67 -9.43
N CYS A 209 2.52 -4.43 -9.50
CA CYS A 209 1.52 -5.28 -8.86
C CYS A 209 1.43 -6.68 -9.48
N ILE A 210 1.51 -6.82 -10.82
CA ILE A 210 1.47 -8.13 -11.48
C ILE A 210 2.73 -8.95 -11.18
N SER A 211 3.89 -8.31 -11.14
CA SER A 211 5.14 -8.97 -10.72
C SER A 211 5.04 -9.49 -9.29
N LEU A 212 4.60 -8.65 -8.34
CA LEU A 212 4.39 -9.11 -6.96
C LEU A 212 3.32 -10.20 -6.87
N SER A 213 2.26 -10.12 -7.67
CA SER A 213 1.21 -11.13 -7.72
C SER A 213 1.75 -12.49 -8.15
N TRP A 214 2.67 -12.51 -9.12
CA TRP A 214 3.37 -13.74 -9.52
C TRP A 214 4.22 -14.30 -8.38
N VAL A 215 5.00 -13.46 -7.71
CA VAL A 215 5.84 -13.86 -6.55
C VAL A 215 4.97 -14.48 -5.45
N ILE A 216 3.85 -13.85 -5.11
CA ILE A 216 2.90 -14.35 -4.11
C ILE A 216 2.31 -15.69 -4.57
N LEU A 217 1.87 -15.80 -5.83
CA LEU A 217 1.32 -17.04 -6.37
C LEU A 217 2.34 -18.19 -6.32
N ALA A 218 3.57 -17.94 -6.76
CA ALA A 218 4.64 -18.93 -6.73
C ALA A 218 4.99 -19.37 -5.29
N CYS A 219 5.06 -18.43 -4.34
CA CYS A 219 5.32 -18.75 -2.93
C CYS A 219 4.17 -19.57 -2.32
N THR A 220 2.92 -19.17 -2.56
CA THR A 220 1.73 -19.84 -2.00
C THR A 220 1.50 -21.25 -2.54
N LEU A 221 1.98 -21.54 -3.76
CA LEU A 221 1.89 -22.85 -4.40
C LEU A 221 3.15 -23.72 -4.22
N GLY A 222 4.15 -23.25 -3.46
CA GLY A 222 5.35 -24.02 -3.14
C GLY A 222 6.48 -23.93 -4.17
N TYR A 223 6.34 -23.12 -5.21
CA TYR A 223 7.36 -22.84 -6.23
C TYR A 223 8.26 -21.64 -5.88
N GLY A 224 8.20 -21.15 -4.64
CA GLY A 224 8.98 -20.01 -4.16
C GLY A 224 10.36 -20.32 -3.58
N GLY A 225 10.70 -21.60 -3.36
CA GLY A 225 12.02 -22.02 -2.86
C GLY A 225 12.49 -21.23 -1.63
N PHE A 226 13.71 -20.70 -1.69
CA PHE A 226 14.32 -19.87 -0.63
C PHE A 226 13.49 -18.63 -0.30
N LEU A 227 12.92 -17.95 -1.30
CA LEU A 227 12.16 -16.73 -1.06
C LEU A 227 10.94 -16.99 -0.19
N ASN A 228 10.24 -18.10 -0.41
CA ASN A 228 9.12 -18.49 0.43
C ASN A 228 9.55 -18.78 1.88
N GLN A 229 10.71 -19.40 2.08
CA GLN A 229 11.26 -19.66 3.42
C GLN A 229 11.59 -18.36 4.16
N PHE A 230 12.22 -17.40 3.47
CA PHE A 230 12.54 -16.09 4.02
C PHE A 230 11.29 -15.28 4.34
N LEU A 231 10.35 -15.13 3.39
CA LEU A 231 9.14 -14.34 3.57
C LEU A 231 8.17 -14.95 4.61
N SER A 232 8.22 -16.28 4.82
CA SER A 232 7.42 -16.98 5.82
C SER A 232 8.07 -17.04 7.21
N TRP A 233 9.13 -16.28 7.45
CA TRP A 233 9.83 -16.27 8.73
C TRP A 233 8.95 -15.71 9.86
N SER A 234 8.90 -16.41 10.99
CA SER A 234 8.05 -16.04 12.13
C SER A 234 8.43 -14.71 12.77
N GLY A 235 9.69 -14.26 12.62
CA GLY A 235 10.14 -12.95 13.08
C GLY A 235 9.41 -11.78 12.40
N PHE A 236 8.88 -11.97 11.18
CA PHE A 236 8.10 -10.94 10.50
C PHE A 236 6.67 -10.80 11.03
N ARG A 237 6.15 -11.76 11.80
CA ARG A 237 4.78 -11.69 12.34
C ARG A 237 4.51 -10.46 13.21
N PRO A 238 5.32 -10.14 14.24
CA PRO A 238 5.11 -8.92 15.04
C PRO A 238 5.29 -7.65 14.20
N LEU A 239 6.29 -7.60 13.31
CA LEU A 239 6.52 -6.45 12.44
C LEU A 239 5.33 -6.21 11.51
N ALA A 240 4.79 -7.28 10.90
CA ALA A 240 3.61 -7.22 10.04
C ALA A 240 2.40 -6.64 10.78
N ARG A 241 2.17 -7.03 12.05
CA ARG A 241 1.08 -6.47 12.87
C ARG A 241 1.24 -4.97 13.14
N LEU A 242 2.47 -4.48 13.27
CA LEU A 242 2.75 -3.07 13.54
C LEU A 242 2.73 -2.19 12.27
N THR A 243 2.71 -2.76 11.07
CA THR A 243 2.80 -2.00 9.81
C THR A 243 1.75 -0.90 9.68
N TYR A 244 0.52 -1.13 10.13
CA TYR A 244 -0.54 -0.11 10.14
C TYR A 244 -0.19 1.06 11.08
N GLY A 245 0.25 0.75 12.31
CA GLY A 245 0.72 1.77 13.25
C GLY A 245 1.91 2.56 12.70
N VAL A 246 2.88 1.87 12.09
CA VAL A 246 4.04 2.50 11.42
C VAL A 246 3.56 3.43 10.31
N TYR A 247 2.62 2.97 9.47
CA TYR A 247 2.04 3.79 8.41
C TYR A 247 1.40 5.08 8.96
N LEU A 248 0.76 5.04 10.11
CA LEU A 248 0.17 6.23 10.71
C LEU A 248 1.21 7.24 11.23
N VAL A 249 2.32 6.76 11.79
CA VAL A 249 3.27 7.63 12.52
C VAL A 249 4.51 8.04 11.73
N HIS A 250 4.95 7.23 10.74
CA HIS A 250 6.22 7.45 10.05
C HIS A 250 6.31 8.83 9.41
N TYR A 251 5.23 9.30 8.79
CA TYR A 251 5.20 10.59 8.11
C TYR A 251 5.41 11.76 9.09
N LEU A 252 4.98 11.64 10.35
CA LEU A 252 5.22 12.65 11.37
C LEU A 252 6.69 12.70 11.78
N GLY A 253 7.34 11.54 11.90
CA GLY A 253 8.79 11.45 12.16
C GLY A 253 9.61 12.06 11.03
N PHE A 254 9.29 11.64 9.80
CA PHE A 254 9.92 12.13 8.58
C PHE A 254 9.78 13.65 8.42
N THR A 255 8.56 14.20 8.53
CA THR A 255 8.34 15.66 8.38
C THR A 255 8.98 16.46 9.49
N LYS A 256 8.97 15.97 10.74
CA LYS A 256 9.72 16.59 11.85
C LYS A 256 11.21 16.67 11.53
N GLN A 257 11.79 15.59 11.00
CA GLN A 257 13.19 15.56 10.65
C GLN A 257 13.51 16.53 9.52
N LEU A 258 12.76 16.45 8.40
CA LEU A 258 12.98 17.25 7.21
C LEU A 258 12.81 18.75 7.46
N TYR A 259 11.70 19.15 8.08
CA TYR A 259 11.38 20.57 8.26
C TYR A 259 11.98 21.15 9.56
N GLY A 260 12.44 20.29 10.46
CA GLY A 260 13.20 20.68 11.66
C GLY A 260 14.68 20.94 11.40
N MET A 261 15.19 20.66 10.19
CA MET A 261 16.59 20.90 9.86
C MET A 261 16.96 22.38 10.00
N GLN A 262 18.06 22.64 10.71
CA GLN A 262 18.61 23.98 10.91
C GLN A 262 19.86 24.25 10.06
N VAL A 263 20.45 23.20 9.50
CA VAL A 263 21.65 23.24 8.67
C VAL A 263 21.41 22.37 7.43
N PRO A 264 21.90 22.75 6.24
CA PRO A 264 21.82 21.91 5.04
C PRO A 264 22.52 20.57 5.27
N LEU A 265 21.82 19.47 4.97
CA LEU A 265 22.42 18.14 4.90
C LEU A 265 22.98 17.92 3.48
N THR A 266 24.24 17.54 3.39
CA THR A 266 24.80 17.00 2.15
C THR A 266 24.22 15.60 1.93
N PHE A 267 23.62 15.35 0.77
CA PHE A 267 23.02 14.06 0.49
C PHE A 267 24.11 13.02 0.18
N SER A 268 24.36 12.12 1.13
CA SER A 268 25.20 10.93 0.96
C SER A 268 24.35 9.68 1.10
N PHE A 269 24.70 8.62 0.36
CA PHE A 269 24.03 7.33 0.48
C PHE A 269 24.11 6.77 1.92
N ILE A 270 25.25 6.96 2.59
CA ILE A 270 25.44 6.50 3.97
C ILE A 270 24.53 7.27 4.94
N ASP A 271 24.47 8.60 4.80
CA ASP A 271 23.59 9.43 5.61
C ASP A 271 22.12 9.04 5.39
N TYR A 272 21.72 8.80 4.14
CA TYR A 272 20.38 8.32 3.82
C TYR A 272 20.05 6.99 4.51
N VAL A 273 20.98 6.03 4.52
CA VAL A 273 20.79 4.74 5.21
C VAL A 273 20.64 4.94 6.73
N TYR A 274 21.44 5.81 7.35
CA TYR A 274 21.31 6.12 8.77
C TYR A 274 19.97 6.79 9.11
N LEU A 275 19.55 7.76 8.30
CA LEU A 275 18.26 8.44 8.49
C LEU A 275 17.09 7.46 8.32
N LEU A 276 17.11 6.61 7.29
CA LEU A 276 16.11 5.58 7.09
C LEU A 276 16.06 4.58 8.25
N GLY A 277 17.23 4.13 8.73
CA GLY A 277 17.32 3.24 9.90
C GLY A 277 16.72 3.87 11.15
N GLY A 278 17.02 5.15 11.41
CA GLY A 278 16.45 5.92 12.51
C GLY A 278 14.92 6.04 12.41
N ASP A 279 14.41 6.44 11.25
CA ASP A 279 12.97 6.59 10.99
C ASP A 279 12.23 5.25 11.18
N LEU A 280 12.79 4.14 10.71
CA LEU A 280 12.22 2.81 10.89
C LEU A 280 12.16 2.45 12.39
N VAL A 281 13.28 2.55 13.11
CA VAL A 281 13.33 2.18 14.54
C VAL A 281 12.36 3.02 15.36
N VAL A 282 12.34 4.34 15.14
CA VAL A 282 11.44 5.26 15.86
C VAL A 282 9.98 4.93 15.52
N SER A 283 9.66 4.75 14.24
CA SER A 283 8.28 4.46 13.80
C SER A 283 7.77 3.14 14.36
N PHE A 284 8.57 2.07 14.34
CA PHE A 284 8.19 0.79 14.93
C PHE A 284 8.03 0.87 16.44
N THR A 285 8.87 1.64 17.13
CA THR A 285 8.77 1.84 18.59
C THR A 285 7.48 2.57 18.97
N ILE A 286 7.17 3.68 18.28
CA ILE A 286 5.93 4.44 18.52
C ILE A 286 4.71 3.60 18.12
N ALA A 287 4.77 2.89 16.99
CA ALA A 287 3.70 2.01 16.56
C ALA A 287 3.43 0.89 17.58
N ALA A 288 4.46 0.31 18.18
CA ALA A 288 4.30 -0.68 19.25
C ALA A 288 3.61 -0.09 20.48
N ALA A 289 3.99 1.12 20.89
CA ALA A 289 3.34 1.81 22.00
C ALA A 289 1.85 2.09 21.69
N LEU A 290 1.53 2.60 20.49
CA LEU A 290 0.15 2.82 20.04
C LEU A 290 -0.65 1.52 19.93
N TYR A 291 -0.02 0.44 19.47
CA TYR A 291 -0.65 -0.86 19.37
C TYR A 291 -1.13 -1.37 20.74
N VAL A 292 -0.28 -1.24 21.76
CA VAL A 292 -0.61 -1.69 23.12
C VAL A 292 -1.61 -0.75 23.81
N THR A 293 -1.43 0.56 23.65
CA THR A 293 -2.20 1.58 24.39
C THR A 293 -3.53 1.95 23.75
N VAL A 294 -3.65 1.83 22.43
CA VAL A 294 -4.83 2.29 21.67
C VAL A 294 -5.44 1.14 20.89
N GLU A 295 -4.70 0.51 19.98
CA GLU A 295 -5.27 -0.47 19.05
C GLU A 295 -5.83 -1.69 19.76
N THR A 296 -5.02 -2.34 20.61
CA THR A 296 -5.42 -3.54 21.36
C THR A 296 -6.65 -3.31 22.24
N PRO A 297 -6.72 -2.28 23.11
CA PRO A 297 -7.91 -2.05 23.93
C PRO A 297 -9.13 -1.68 23.10
N CYS A 298 -9.00 -0.86 22.05
CA CYS A 298 -10.11 -0.53 21.17
C CYS A 298 -10.64 -1.75 20.41
N CYS A 299 -9.77 -2.62 19.88
CA CYS A 299 -10.16 -3.86 19.22
C CYS A 299 -10.88 -4.82 20.19
N ARG A 300 -10.39 -4.95 21.44
CA ARG A 300 -11.04 -5.77 22.47
C ARG A 300 -12.42 -5.21 22.82
N LEU A 301 -12.54 -3.89 22.96
CA LEU A 301 -13.78 -3.22 23.27
C LEU A 301 -14.80 -3.35 22.12
N ALA A 302 -14.36 -3.13 20.88
CA ALA A 302 -15.19 -3.32 19.69
C ALA A 302 -15.66 -4.77 19.57
N THR A 303 -14.77 -5.74 19.77
CA THR A 303 -15.13 -7.17 19.78
C THR A 303 -16.14 -7.47 20.89
N TYR A 304 -15.99 -6.88 22.08
CA TYR A 304 -16.93 -7.04 23.18
C TYR A 304 -18.33 -6.50 22.84
N PHE A 305 -18.42 -5.31 22.21
CA PHE A 305 -19.70 -4.73 21.82
C PHE A 305 -20.34 -5.42 20.61
N LEU A 306 -19.55 -5.85 19.62
CA LEU A 306 -20.04 -6.50 18.41
C LEU A 306 -20.35 -7.99 18.64
N LYS A 307 -19.76 -8.62 19.66
CA LYS A 307 -20.18 -9.95 20.13
C LYS A 307 -21.47 -9.81 20.94
N GLY A 308 -22.61 -9.81 20.26
CA GLY A 308 -23.85 -10.28 20.86
C GLY A 308 -23.64 -11.68 21.46
N LYS A 309 -24.30 -12.01 22.58
CA LYS A 309 -24.20 -13.26 23.36
C LYS A 309 -24.28 -14.54 22.48
N LYS A 310 -23.20 -14.93 21.80
CA LYS A 310 -23.04 -16.26 21.20
C LYS A 310 -21.57 -16.58 20.92
N LYS A 311 -21.09 -17.47 21.79
CA LYS A 311 -19.98 -18.44 21.70
C LYS A 311 -18.56 -17.94 21.40
N ARG A 312 -17.65 -18.46 22.23
CA ARG A 312 -16.28 -18.04 22.50
C ARG A 312 -15.27 -18.82 21.64
N ASP A 313 -15.61 -19.13 20.39
CA ASP A 313 -14.76 -20.01 19.56
C ASP A 313 -14.18 -19.30 18.31
N SER A 314 -14.58 -18.06 17.99
CA SER A 314 -14.21 -17.40 16.71
C SER A 314 -13.11 -16.32 16.78
N ILE A 315 -12.55 -16.00 17.96
CA ILE A 315 -11.47 -14.99 18.04
C ILE A 315 -10.12 -15.56 17.57
N ASP A 316 -9.97 -16.88 17.55
CA ASP A 316 -8.81 -17.48 16.90
C ASP A 316 -8.90 -17.38 15.38
N GLU A 317 -10.07 -17.35 14.74
CA GLU A 317 -10.18 -17.38 13.28
C GLU A 317 -9.76 -16.07 12.57
N THR A 318 -10.02 -14.90 13.17
CA THR A 318 -9.59 -13.62 12.56
C THR A 318 -8.08 -13.37 12.74
N HIS A 319 -7.45 -14.00 13.73
CA HIS A 319 -5.98 -14.03 13.86
C HIS A 319 -5.33 -15.22 13.11
N GLN A 320 -6.08 -16.30 12.84
CA GLN A 320 -5.60 -17.50 12.14
C GLN A 320 -5.49 -17.34 10.62
N MET A 321 -5.97 -16.24 10.01
CA MET A 321 -5.63 -15.99 8.59
C MET A 321 -4.10 -15.77 8.40
N SER A 322 -3.36 -15.55 9.50
CA SER A 322 -1.88 -15.54 9.54
C SER A 322 -1.24 -16.86 10.04
N ASP A 323 -2.04 -17.83 10.47
CA ASP A 323 -1.60 -19.12 11.03
C ASP A 323 -2.22 -20.33 10.32
N PHE A 324 -2.50 -20.23 9.02
CA PHE A 324 -2.80 -21.41 8.20
C PHE A 324 -1.51 -22.18 7.85
N ARG A 325 -0.81 -22.67 8.87
CA ARG A 325 0.30 -23.61 8.74
C ARG A 325 -0.23 -25.03 8.90
N THR A 326 -0.08 -25.81 7.83
CA THR A 326 0.37 -27.22 7.89
C THR A 326 -0.40 -28.14 8.84
N SER A 327 -1.54 -28.66 8.40
CA SER A 327 -2.02 -29.97 8.83
C SER A 327 -2.19 -30.89 7.63
N THR A 328 -1.06 -31.31 7.05
CA THR A 328 -0.97 -32.44 6.11
C THR A 328 0.40 -33.12 6.22
N LYS A 329 0.88 -33.34 7.45
CA LYS A 329 1.93 -34.31 7.76
C LYS A 329 1.60 -34.95 9.11
N GLY A 330 0.85 -36.04 9.09
CA GLY A 330 0.46 -36.74 10.30
C GLY A 330 -0.65 -37.78 10.11
N SER A 331 -0.62 -38.56 9.03
CA SER A 331 -1.47 -39.76 8.91
C SER A 331 -0.91 -40.75 7.87
N GLU A 332 0.41 -40.94 7.86
CA GLU A 332 1.07 -42.05 7.14
C GLU A 332 2.17 -42.60 8.06
N GLN A 333 1.76 -43.21 9.19
CA GLN A 333 2.59 -44.13 9.99
C GLN A 333 1.76 -44.66 11.16
N GLN A 334 0.76 -45.51 10.87
CA GLN A 334 0.24 -46.52 11.81
C GLN A 334 -0.87 -47.34 11.11
N GLN A 335 -0.46 -48.24 10.23
CA GLN A 335 -1.18 -49.48 9.90
C GLN A 335 -0.24 -50.36 9.06
N ASN A 336 0.78 -50.87 9.74
CA ASN A 336 1.53 -52.07 9.39
C ASN A 336 2.23 -52.50 10.67
N ASN A 337 1.48 -53.23 11.49
CA ASN A 337 1.92 -54.31 12.36
C ASN A 337 0.69 -54.96 12.98
#